data_AF-A0A7S2K9X4-F1
#
_entry.id   AF-A0A7S2K9X4-F1
#
_cell.length_a   1.000
_cell.length_b   1.000
_cell.length_c   1.000
_cell.angle_alpha   90.00
_cell.angle_beta   90.00
_cell.angle_gamma   90.00
#
_symmetry.space_group_name_H-M   'P 1'
#
loop_
_entity.id
_entity.type
_entity.pdbx_description
1 polymer ?
#
loop_
_entity_poly.entity_id
_entity_poly.type
_entity_poly.pdbx_seq_one_letter_code
_entity_poly.pdbx_strand_id
1 'polypeptide(L)'
;RYETATKSHSHNIDISLHHAAETLRNFVGNFFGCQVCRTNFVKFYDGCGNNHCNRLKKGAPTPKNAKELALWVWETHNAVNKRLMGERARRSGRVIDPYEEDSAFWPTVKMCAKCWNDDGTWNKDIVYAFLKKTYWPGDVETAKFDFESDDQYFSTFMLLVNLIWLVPTGIVAAAFVKQSVSRQRLASTGRHKKIDDSLFFNV
;
A
#
# COMPACT_ATOMS: atom_id res chain seq x y z
N ARG A 1 -42.33 -40.88 12.60
CA ARG A 1 -42.64 -40.02 11.42
C ARG A 1 -42.76 -38.60 11.94
N TYR A 2 -41.67 -37.82 11.75
CA TYR A 2 -41.51 -36.35 11.66
C TYR A 2 -42.41 -35.45 12.54
N GLU A 3 -41.93 -34.48 13.31
CA GLU A 3 -40.90 -33.47 13.00
C GLU A 3 -40.41 -32.84 14.30
N THR A 4 -39.09 -32.85 14.56
CA THR A 4 -38.48 -31.97 15.56
C THR A 4 -38.38 -30.58 14.98
N ALA A 5 -39.21 -29.67 15.46
CA ALA A 5 -39.10 -28.24 15.20
C ALA A 5 -37.81 -27.69 15.83
N THR A 6 -36.70 -27.71 15.09
CA THR A 6 -35.53 -26.88 15.39
C THR A 6 -35.87 -25.44 15.04
N LYS A 7 -36.58 -24.78 15.95
CA LYS A 7 -36.74 -23.32 15.92
C LYS A 7 -35.36 -22.73 16.20
N SER A 8 -34.60 -22.50 15.12
CA SER A 8 -33.41 -21.65 15.13
C SER A 8 -33.85 -20.28 15.66
N HIS A 9 -33.67 -20.04 16.96
CA HIS A 9 -33.65 -18.70 17.53
C HIS A 9 -32.32 -18.06 17.12
N SER A 10 -32.22 -17.71 15.85
CA SER A 10 -31.39 -16.59 15.42
C SER A 10 -32.03 -15.35 16.04
N HIS A 11 -31.67 -15.04 17.28
CA HIS A 11 -31.80 -13.68 17.78
C HIS A 11 -30.84 -12.86 16.92
N ASN A 12 -31.37 -12.24 15.86
CA ASN A 12 -30.71 -11.16 15.16
C ASN A 12 -30.50 -10.04 16.20
N ILE A 13 -29.36 -10.08 16.89
CA ILE A 13 -28.95 -9.00 17.77
C ILE A 13 -28.59 -7.86 16.83
N ASP A 14 -29.55 -6.97 16.65
CA ASP A 14 -29.38 -5.79 15.82
C ASP A 14 -28.52 -4.77 16.59
N ILE A 15 -27.21 -4.97 16.53
CA ILE A 15 -26.24 -4.10 17.20
C ILE A 15 -26.23 -2.76 16.47
N SER A 16 -26.73 -1.72 17.14
CA SER A 16 -26.66 -0.37 16.58
C SER A 16 -25.21 0.10 16.38
N LEU A 17 -24.99 0.93 15.36
CA LEU A 17 -23.68 1.53 15.09
C LEU A 17 -23.18 2.37 16.28
N HIS A 18 -24.09 3.07 16.96
CA HIS A 18 -23.80 3.79 18.19
C HIS A 18 -23.23 2.85 19.27
N HIS A 19 -23.90 1.72 19.52
CA HIS A 19 -23.49 0.78 20.56
C HIS A 19 -22.12 0.17 20.27
N ALA A 20 -21.85 -0.19 19.01
CA ALA A 20 -20.53 -0.68 18.61
C ALA A 20 -19.43 0.38 18.79
N ALA A 21 -19.70 1.63 18.39
CA ALA A 21 -18.75 2.73 18.55
C ALA A 21 -18.47 3.06 20.04
N GLU A 22 -19.52 3.06 20.86
CA GLU A 22 -19.44 3.27 22.31
C GLU A 22 -18.65 2.14 22.99
N THR A 23 -18.85 0.90 22.54
CA THR A 23 -18.08 -0.27 23.00
C THR A 23 -16.60 -0.10 22.69
N LEU A 24 -16.25 0.31 21.47
CA LEU A 24 -14.86 0.62 21.11
C LEU A 24 -14.28 1.73 21.99
N ARG A 25 -15.04 2.81 22.21
CA ARG A 25 -14.62 3.91 23.10
C ARG A 25 -14.40 3.45 24.53
N ASN A 26 -15.29 2.64 25.09
CA ASN A 26 -15.16 2.13 26.44
C ASN A 26 -14.03 1.12 26.56
N PHE A 27 -13.80 0.29 25.53
CA PHE A 27 -12.63 -0.59 25.49
C PHE A 27 -11.33 0.22 25.57
N VAL A 28 -11.19 1.24 24.71
CA VAL A 28 -10.00 2.11 24.72
C VAL A 28 -9.87 2.84 26.05
N GLY A 29 -10.97 3.36 26.58
CA GLY A 29 -11.05 4.10 27.83
C GLY A 29 -10.68 3.29 29.08
N ASN A 30 -10.91 1.98 29.10
CA ASN A 30 -10.71 1.17 30.30
C ASN A 30 -9.49 0.24 30.20
N PHE A 31 -9.14 -0.24 29.00
CA PHE A 31 -8.18 -1.34 28.84
C PHE A 31 -6.94 -0.98 28.00
N PHE A 32 -6.93 0.13 27.27
CA PHE A 32 -5.78 0.48 26.44
C PHE A 32 -4.62 1.03 27.28
N GLY A 33 -3.43 0.41 27.17
CA GLY A 33 -2.30 0.68 28.06
C GLY A 33 -1.64 2.07 27.90
N CYS A 34 -1.65 2.65 26.70
CA CYS A 34 -1.08 3.98 26.48
C CYS A 34 -2.01 5.08 27.01
N GLN A 35 -1.69 5.66 28.18
CA GLN A 35 -2.51 6.68 28.82
C GLN A 35 -2.77 7.91 27.93
N VAL A 36 -1.74 8.46 27.30
CA VAL A 36 -1.89 9.64 26.43
C VAL A 36 -2.71 9.32 25.18
N CYS A 37 -2.51 8.14 24.59
CA CYS A 37 -3.27 7.68 23.43
C CYS A 37 -4.75 7.54 23.77
N ARG A 38 -5.04 6.89 24.91
CA ARG A 38 -6.40 6.73 25.45
C ARG A 38 -7.07 8.08 25.68
N THR A 39 -6.43 9.00 26.40
CA THR A 39 -7.00 10.33 26.67
C THR A 39 -7.33 11.07 25.39
N ASN A 40 -6.42 11.04 24.41
CA ASN A 40 -6.64 11.68 23.12
C ASN A 40 -7.81 11.04 22.34
N PHE A 41 -7.90 9.71 22.32
CA PHE A 41 -8.98 9.00 21.63
C PHE A 41 -10.34 9.26 22.28
N VAL A 42 -10.42 9.14 23.61
CA VAL A 42 -11.66 9.39 24.37
C VAL A 42 -12.11 10.83 24.18
N LYS A 43 -11.21 11.82 24.28
CA LYS A 43 -11.54 13.23 24.02
C LYS A 43 -12.03 13.45 22.59
N PHE A 44 -11.40 12.80 21.60
CA PHE A 44 -11.82 12.87 20.21
C PHE A 44 -13.22 12.29 20.00
N TYR A 45 -13.51 11.14 20.60
CA TYR A 45 -14.83 10.53 20.57
C TYR A 45 -15.86 11.40 21.30
N ASP A 46 -15.65 11.74 22.56
CA ASP A 46 -16.62 12.49 23.38
C ASP A 46 -16.89 13.90 22.77
N GLY A 47 -15.94 14.46 22.01
CA GLY A 47 -16.08 15.68 21.23
C GLY A 47 -16.74 15.52 19.85
N CYS A 48 -17.42 14.41 19.56
CA CYS A 48 -18.06 14.12 18.28
C CYS A 48 -17.11 14.12 17.06
N GLY A 49 -15.86 13.68 17.24
CA GLY A 49 -14.84 13.61 16.19
C GLY A 49 -15.31 12.85 14.94
N ASN A 50 -14.97 13.38 13.75
CA ASN A 50 -15.43 12.91 12.45
C ASN A 50 -16.97 12.78 12.35
N ASN A 51 -17.70 13.67 13.05
CA ASN A 51 -19.16 13.79 13.00
C ASN A 51 -19.90 12.51 13.44
N HIS A 52 -19.27 11.65 14.26
CA HIS A 52 -19.82 10.33 14.60
C HIS A 52 -21.19 10.41 15.28
N CYS A 53 -21.44 11.44 16.09
CA CYS A 53 -22.71 11.69 16.77
C CYS A 53 -23.92 11.80 15.82
N ASN A 54 -23.70 12.26 14.58
CA ASN A 54 -24.78 12.39 13.58
C ASN A 54 -24.88 11.18 12.64
N ARG A 55 -23.77 10.48 12.37
CA ARG A 55 -23.74 9.33 11.44
C ARG A 55 -23.96 7.97 12.12
N LEU A 56 -23.47 7.79 13.35
CA LEU A 56 -23.56 6.55 14.12
C LEU A 56 -24.79 6.59 15.02
N LYS A 57 -25.96 6.54 14.37
CA LYS A 57 -27.24 6.67 15.07
C LYS A 57 -27.56 5.43 15.90
N LYS A 58 -28.39 5.63 16.93
CA LYS A 58 -29.03 4.54 17.66
C LYS A 58 -30.04 3.83 16.74
N GLY A 59 -30.26 2.54 16.99
CA GLY A 59 -31.13 1.68 16.19
C GLY A 59 -30.39 0.83 15.16
N ALA A 60 -31.16 -0.04 14.50
CA ALA A 60 -30.69 -0.98 13.49
C ALA A 60 -29.91 -0.31 12.35
N PRO A 61 -28.75 -0.83 11.93
CA PRO A 61 -28.11 -0.40 10.70
C PRO A 61 -29.01 -0.69 9.50
N THR A 62 -29.17 0.31 8.65
CA THR A 62 -29.78 0.19 7.31
C THR A 62 -28.70 -0.16 6.28
N PRO A 63 -29.05 -0.71 5.11
CA PRO A 63 -28.09 -0.90 4.02
C PRO A 63 -27.33 0.37 3.62
N LYS A 64 -27.95 1.55 3.80
CA LYS A 64 -27.33 2.85 3.46
C LYS A 64 -26.24 3.28 4.44
N ASN A 65 -26.37 2.95 5.73
CA ASN A 65 -25.45 3.41 6.78
C ASN A 65 -24.63 2.29 7.43
N ALA A 66 -24.82 1.03 7.05
CA ALA A 66 -24.07 -0.11 7.61
C ALA A 66 -22.54 0.06 7.52
N LYS A 67 -22.05 0.79 6.50
CA LYS A 67 -20.62 1.10 6.31
C LYS A 67 -20.07 2.22 7.21
N GLU A 68 -20.92 3.02 7.84
CA GLU A 68 -20.50 4.28 8.49
C GLU A 68 -19.59 4.05 9.69
N LEU A 69 -19.76 2.95 10.43
CA LEU A 69 -18.85 2.62 11.54
C LEU A 69 -17.43 2.31 11.03
N ALA A 70 -17.32 1.47 10.00
CA ALA A 70 -16.02 1.13 9.41
C ALA A 70 -15.32 2.36 8.84
N LEU A 71 -16.08 3.21 8.12
CA LEU A 71 -15.56 4.48 7.61
C LEU A 71 -15.16 5.44 8.73
N TRP A 72 -15.94 5.53 9.82
CA TRP A 72 -15.58 6.39 10.95
C TRP A 72 -14.29 5.93 11.64
N VAL A 73 -14.11 4.62 11.87
CA VAL A 73 -12.87 4.08 12.45
C VAL A 73 -11.68 4.41 11.54
N TRP A 74 -11.84 4.21 10.24
CA TRP A 74 -10.82 4.53 9.23
C TRP A 74 -10.46 6.02 9.20
N GLU A 75 -11.45 6.92 9.12
CA GLU A 75 -11.23 8.38 9.19
C GLU A 75 -10.53 8.78 10.49
N THR A 76 -10.88 8.11 11.61
CA THR A 76 -10.29 8.38 12.92
C THR A 76 -8.82 7.94 12.98
N HIS A 77 -8.47 6.77 12.43
CA HIS A 77 -7.08 6.34 12.32
C HIS A 77 -6.26 7.28 11.44
N ASN A 78 -6.78 7.70 10.29
CA ASN A 78 -6.08 8.67 9.43
C ASN A 78 -5.88 10.03 10.10
N ALA A 79 -6.85 10.52 10.87
CA ALA A 79 -6.70 11.73 11.66
C ALA A 79 -5.58 11.60 12.72
N VAL A 80 -5.48 10.43 13.37
CA VAL A 80 -4.39 10.13 14.32
C VAL A 80 -3.05 10.05 13.63
N ASN A 81 -2.95 9.38 12.48
CA ASN A 81 -1.71 9.28 11.71
C ASN A 81 -1.18 10.67 11.33
N LYS A 82 -2.05 11.51 10.76
CA LYS A 82 -1.71 12.90 10.39
C LYS A 82 -1.23 13.71 11.60
N ARG A 83 -1.92 13.61 12.75
CA ARG A 83 -1.51 14.29 13.99
C ARG A 83 -0.13 13.80 14.45
N LEU A 84 0.09 12.48 14.50
CA LEU A 84 1.33 11.91 15.00
C LEU A 84 2.53 12.24 14.11
N MET A 85 2.35 12.28 12.78
CA MET A 85 3.35 12.79 11.85
C MET A 85 3.76 14.22 12.22
N GLY A 86 2.78 15.13 12.35
CA GLY A 86 3.04 16.53 12.71
C GLY A 86 3.71 16.69 14.08
N GLU A 87 3.29 15.93 15.08
CA GLU A 87 3.92 15.94 16.40
C GLU A 87 5.37 15.45 16.37
N ARG A 88 5.67 14.40 15.60
CA ARG A 88 7.04 13.89 15.43
C ARG A 88 7.93 14.93 14.76
N ALA A 89 7.49 15.50 13.64
CA ALA A 89 8.25 16.50 12.91
C ALA A 89 8.57 17.72 13.78
N ARG A 90 7.57 18.21 14.53
CA ARG A 90 7.74 19.32 15.49
C ARG A 90 8.74 18.98 16.60
N ARG A 91 8.65 17.79 17.20
CA ARG A 91 9.55 17.38 18.29
C ARG A 91 11.00 17.26 17.84
N SER A 92 11.23 16.82 16.60
CA SER A 92 12.57 16.69 16.03
C SER A 92 13.09 17.95 15.33
N GLY A 93 12.29 19.03 15.26
CA GLY A 93 12.65 20.27 14.56
C GLY A 93 12.89 20.10 13.06
N ARG A 94 12.27 19.09 12.42
CA ARG A 94 12.46 18.78 11.00
C ARG A 94 11.25 19.17 10.18
N VAL A 95 11.46 19.38 8.89
CA VAL A 95 10.39 19.54 7.90
C VAL A 95 9.80 18.17 7.56
N ILE A 96 8.48 18.14 7.32
CA ILE A 96 7.77 16.94 6.85
C ILE A 96 8.11 16.75 5.37
N ASP A 97 8.60 15.57 5.02
CA ASP A 97 8.88 15.23 3.63
C ASP A 97 7.58 14.86 2.89
N PRO A 98 7.41 15.22 1.60
CA PRO A 98 6.19 14.88 0.86
C PRO A 98 5.85 13.39 0.84
N TYR A 99 6.85 12.50 0.87
CA TYR A 99 6.61 11.06 0.96
C TYR A 99 6.03 10.65 2.32
N GLU A 100 6.46 11.30 3.40
CA GLU A 100 5.89 11.07 4.73
C GLU A 100 4.45 11.57 4.80
N GLU A 101 4.14 12.69 4.16
CA GLU A 101 2.78 13.22 4.09
C GLU A 101 1.82 12.27 3.36
N ASP A 102 2.23 11.73 2.21
CA ASP A 102 1.44 10.70 1.50
C ASP A 102 1.26 9.44 2.37
N SER A 103 2.34 9.00 3.02
CA SER A 103 2.34 7.80 3.87
C SER A 103 1.56 7.98 5.18
N ALA A 104 1.21 9.20 5.57
CA ALA A 104 0.38 9.48 6.74
C ALA A 104 -1.09 9.09 6.50
N PHE A 105 -1.52 8.99 5.25
CA PHE A 105 -2.85 8.54 4.89
C PHE A 105 -2.84 7.08 4.47
N TRP A 106 -3.80 6.32 4.98
CA TRP A 106 -4.01 4.94 4.60
C TRP A 106 -5.41 4.78 3.98
N PRO A 107 -5.56 4.08 2.84
CA PRO A 107 -4.48 3.60 1.96
C PRO A 107 -3.76 4.78 1.27
N THR A 108 -2.47 4.60 0.97
CA THR A 108 -1.75 5.55 0.10
C THR A 108 -2.27 5.48 -1.33
N VAL A 109 -1.96 6.47 -2.17
CA VAL A 109 -2.36 6.46 -3.60
C VAL A 109 -1.85 5.18 -4.30
N LYS A 110 -0.62 4.77 -4.00
CA LYS A 110 -0.03 3.53 -4.53
C LYS A 110 -0.79 2.27 -4.10
N MET A 111 -1.35 2.26 -2.90
CA MET A 111 -2.11 1.12 -2.39
C MET A 111 -3.52 1.04 -2.99
N CYS A 112 -4.13 2.18 -3.30
CA CYS A 112 -5.46 2.24 -3.86
C CYS A 112 -5.69 3.58 -4.58
N ALA A 113 -5.30 3.67 -5.86
CA ALA A 113 -5.51 4.89 -6.64
C ALA A 113 -7.01 5.26 -6.72
N LYS A 114 -7.88 4.25 -6.92
CA LYS A 114 -9.35 4.42 -6.99
C LYS A 114 -9.99 4.87 -5.67
N CYS A 115 -9.27 4.84 -4.55
CA CYS A 115 -9.77 5.35 -3.27
C CYS A 115 -9.78 6.89 -3.22
N TRP A 116 -9.10 7.55 -4.17
CA TRP A 116 -8.99 9.00 -4.27
C TRP A 116 -9.79 9.49 -5.49
N ASN A 117 -10.51 10.59 -5.32
CA ASN A 117 -11.13 11.34 -6.40
C ASN A 117 -10.12 12.29 -7.04
N ASP A 118 -10.41 12.80 -8.23
CA ASP A 118 -9.53 13.73 -8.98
C ASP A 118 -9.23 15.04 -8.21
N ASP A 119 -10.12 15.43 -7.31
CA ASP A 119 -9.97 16.61 -6.44
C ASP A 119 -9.16 16.33 -5.16
N GLY A 120 -8.62 15.12 -5.00
CA GLY A 120 -7.88 14.68 -3.83
C GLY A 120 -8.75 14.31 -2.62
N THR A 121 -10.07 14.30 -2.76
CA THR A 121 -10.98 13.79 -1.72
C THR A 121 -11.13 12.27 -1.79
N TRP A 122 -11.72 11.66 -0.77
CA TRP A 122 -11.87 10.21 -0.70
C TRP A 122 -13.12 9.70 -1.42
N ASN A 123 -12.97 8.68 -2.26
CA ASN A 123 -14.07 7.85 -2.72
C ASN A 123 -14.47 6.83 -1.64
N LYS A 124 -15.43 7.20 -0.79
CA LYS A 124 -15.82 6.40 0.39
C LYS A 124 -16.36 5.01 0.06
N ASP A 125 -16.96 4.82 -1.11
CA ASP A 125 -17.46 3.50 -1.52
C ASP A 125 -16.31 2.56 -1.87
N ILE A 126 -15.31 3.06 -2.62
CA ILE A 126 -14.11 2.29 -2.93
C ILE A 126 -13.26 2.05 -1.67
N VAL A 127 -13.13 3.04 -0.79
CA VAL A 127 -12.48 2.87 0.52
C VAL A 127 -13.16 1.77 1.34
N TYR A 128 -14.50 1.77 1.41
CA TYR A 128 -15.22 0.72 2.14
C TYR A 128 -15.02 -0.67 1.51
N ALA A 129 -15.03 -0.76 0.19
CA ALA A 129 -14.71 -2.01 -0.50
C ALA A 129 -13.28 -2.48 -0.21
N PHE A 130 -12.30 -1.56 -0.21
CA PHE A 130 -10.92 -1.82 0.16
C PHE A 130 -10.81 -2.33 1.60
N LEU A 131 -11.48 -1.66 2.56
CA LEU A 131 -11.54 -2.09 3.96
C LEU A 131 -12.10 -3.51 4.12
N LYS A 132 -13.20 -3.83 3.44
CA LYS A 132 -13.77 -5.19 3.45
C LYS A 132 -12.78 -6.21 2.89
N LYS A 133 -12.12 -5.91 1.76
CA LYS A 133 -11.11 -6.79 1.19
C LYS A 133 -9.93 -7.02 2.13
N THR A 134 -9.46 -5.97 2.81
CA THR A 134 -8.32 -6.05 3.73
C THR A 134 -8.63 -6.80 5.00
N TYR A 135 -9.76 -6.51 5.65
CA TYR A 135 -10.07 -7.02 6.99
C TYR A 135 -11.04 -8.20 6.99
N TRP A 136 -11.69 -8.47 5.86
CA TRP A 136 -12.71 -9.51 5.72
C TRP A 136 -12.64 -10.27 4.39
N PRO A 137 -11.47 -10.85 4.04
CA PRO A 137 -11.23 -11.44 2.72
C PRO A 137 -12.16 -12.62 2.39
N GLY A 138 -12.75 -13.29 3.39
CA GLY A 138 -13.65 -14.43 3.21
C GLY A 138 -15.05 -14.09 2.69
N ASP A 139 -15.51 -12.84 2.80
CA ASP A 139 -16.83 -12.41 2.32
C ASP A 139 -16.78 -11.81 0.89
N VAL A 140 -15.62 -11.88 0.23
CA VAL A 140 -15.32 -11.20 -1.04
C VAL A 140 -15.51 -12.12 -2.25
N GLU A 141 -16.32 -13.18 -2.17
CA GLU A 141 -16.58 -14.05 -3.32
C GLU A 141 -17.42 -13.39 -4.45
N THR A 142 -17.96 -12.19 -4.24
CA THR A 142 -18.81 -11.51 -5.26
C THR A 142 -18.50 -10.04 -5.53
N ALA A 143 -17.42 -9.49 -4.96
CA ALA A 143 -16.97 -8.16 -5.32
C ALA A 143 -15.84 -8.26 -6.35
N LYS A 144 -16.18 -8.60 -7.60
CA LYS A 144 -15.31 -8.37 -8.76
C LYS A 144 -15.19 -6.85 -8.98
N PHE A 145 -14.50 -6.18 -8.06
CA PHE A 145 -13.87 -4.92 -8.40
C PHE A 145 -12.58 -5.29 -9.09
N ASP A 146 -12.51 -5.02 -10.38
CA ASP A 146 -11.28 -5.01 -11.15
C ASP A 146 -10.39 -3.90 -10.55
N PHE A 147 -9.74 -4.26 -9.45
CA PHE A 147 -8.46 -3.70 -9.07
C PHE A 147 -7.52 -4.25 -10.13
N GLU A 148 -7.48 -3.58 -11.27
CA GLU A 148 -6.41 -3.74 -12.24
C GLU A 148 -5.14 -3.40 -11.45
N SER A 149 -4.50 -4.46 -10.95
CA SER A 149 -3.30 -4.33 -10.18
C SER A 149 -2.25 -3.79 -11.15
N ASP A 150 -1.59 -2.70 -10.75
CA ASP A 150 -0.39 -2.19 -11.41
C ASP A 150 0.74 -3.24 -11.56
N ASP A 151 0.54 -4.45 -11.03
CA ASP A 151 1.36 -5.63 -11.25
C ASP A 151 1.57 -5.93 -12.75
N GLN A 152 0.58 -5.68 -13.61
CA GLN A 152 0.72 -5.88 -15.06
C GLN A 152 1.76 -4.91 -15.66
N TYR A 153 1.76 -3.65 -15.22
CA TYR A 153 2.71 -2.62 -15.67
C TYR A 153 4.10 -2.84 -15.11
N PHE A 154 4.23 -3.27 -13.85
CA PHE A 154 5.54 -3.54 -13.26
C PHE A 154 6.22 -4.77 -13.90
N SER A 155 5.45 -5.83 -14.19
CA SER A 155 5.96 -7.04 -14.86
C SER A 155 6.35 -6.77 -16.32
N THR A 156 5.51 -6.08 -17.08
CA THR A 156 5.83 -5.71 -18.48
C THR A 156 7.02 -4.76 -18.56
N PHE A 157 7.12 -3.78 -17.66
CA PHE A 157 8.29 -2.90 -17.56
C PHE A 157 9.58 -3.70 -17.28
N MET A 158 9.55 -4.65 -16.33
CA MET A 158 10.71 -5.50 -16.04
C MET A 158 11.11 -6.38 -17.22
N LEU A 159 10.16 -6.92 -17.98
CA LEU A 159 10.45 -7.69 -19.19
C LEU A 159 11.10 -6.81 -20.28
N LEU A 160 10.60 -5.59 -20.48
CA LEU A 160 11.16 -4.65 -21.46
C LEU A 160 12.56 -4.18 -21.08
N VAL A 161 12.81 -3.89 -19.80
CA VAL A 161 14.14 -3.50 -19.30
C VAL A 161 15.14 -4.65 -19.49
N ASN A 162 14.75 -5.89 -19.20
CA ASN A 162 15.62 -7.04 -19.43
C ASN A 162 15.97 -7.22 -20.93
N LEU A 163 15.03 -6.97 -21.85
CA LEU A 163 15.29 -7.04 -23.29
C LEU A 163 16.30 -5.99 -23.79
N ILE A 164 16.30 -4.79 -23.20
CA ILE A 164 17.23 -3.71 -23.56
C ILE A 164 18.68 -4.07 -23.21
N TRP A 165 18.91 -4.83 -22.14
CA TRP A 165 20.26 -5.22 -21.70
C TRP A 165 20.80 -6.49 -22.35
N LEU A 166 19.97 -7.32 -22.99
CA LEU A 166 20.40 -8.56 -23.66
C LEU A 166 21.23 -8.31 -24.93
N VAL A 167 20.91 -7.27 -25.70
CA VAL A 167 21.63 -6.97 -26.95
C VAL A 167 23.04 -6.43 -26.70
N PRO A 168 23.26 -5.42 -25.83
CA PRO A 168 24.61 -4.91 -25.55
C PRO A 168 25.51 -5.96 -24.89
N THR A 169 24.98 -6.77 -23.96
CA THR A 169 25.75 -7.81 -23.27
C THR A 169 26.18 -8.93 -24.21
N GLY A 170 25.31 -9.34 -25.15
CA GLY A 170 25.66 -10.29 -26.20
C GLY A 170 26.77 -9.80 -27.13
N ILE A 171 26.72 -8.52 -27.53
CA ILE A 171 27.75 -7.91 -28.39
C ILE A 171 29.11 -7.87 -27.67
N VAL A 172 29.13 -7.46 -26.39
CA VAL A 172 30.36 -7.42 -25.59
C VAL A 172 30.93 -8.82 -25.42
N ALA A 173 30.10 -9.82 -25.08
CA ALA A 173 30.55 -11.20 -24.95
C ALA A 173 31.13 -11.75 -26.26
N ALA A 174 30.49 -11.49 -27.41
CA ALA A 174 31.00 -11.91 -28.71
C ALA A 174 32.34 -11.22 -29.08
N ALA A 175 32.51 -9.95 -28.72
CA ALA A 175 33.77 -9.24 -28.89
C ALA A 175 34.89 -9.83 -28.02
N PHE A 176 34.60 -10.17 -26.76
CA PHE A 176 35.53 -10.84 -25.85
C PHE A 176 35.93 -12.23 -26.35
N VAL A 177 34.99 -13.00 -26.89
CA VAL A 177 35.26 -14.32 -27.48
C VAL A 177 36.13 -14.17 -28.74
N LYS A 178 35.79 -13.25 -29.66
CA LYS A 178 36.62 -12.98 -30.84
C LYS A 178 38.03 -12.53 -30.48
N GLN A 179 38.17 -11.66 -29.49
CA GLN A 179 39.48 -11.18 -29.03
C GLN A 179 40.30 -12.31 -28.39
N SER A 180 39.66 -13.15 -27.58
CA SER A 180 40.31 -14.33 -26.96
C SER A 180 40.77 -15.34 -28.01
N VAL A 181 39.92 -15.67 -28.99
CA VAL A 181 40.27 -16.58 -30.10
C VAL A 181 41.38 -15.98 -30.97
N SER A 182 41.33 -14.68 -31.25
CA SER A 182 42.39 -13.99 -32.01
C SER A 182 43.74 -14.05 -31.27
N ARG A 183 43.75 -13.80 -29.96
CA ARG A 183 44.96 -13.90 -29.12
C ARG A 183 45.51 -15.33 -29.09
N GLN A 184 44.65 -16.34 -28.96
CA GLN A 184 45.06 -17.75 -29.01
C GLN A 184 45.63 -18.14 -30.37
N ARG A 185 45.04 -17.68 -31.48
CA ARG A 185 45.57 -17.92 -32.83
C ARG A 185 46.90 -17.21 -33.08
N LEU A 186 47.09 -15.98 -32.58
CA LEU A 186 48.38 -15.28 -32.67
C LEU A 186 49.46 -16.03 -31.88
N ALA A 187 49.13 -16.53 -30.68
CA ALA A 187 50.04 -17.33 -29.87
C ALA A 187 50.37 -18.68 -30.54
N SER A 188 49.41 -19.33 -31.22
CA SER A 188 49.64 -20.63 -31.87
C SER A 188 50.33 -20.54 -33.24
N THR A 189 50.25 -19.40 -33.93
CA THR A 189 50.84 -19.22 -35.29
C THR A 189 52.22 -18.57 -35.29
N GLY A 190 52.73 -18.12 -34.13
CA GLY A 190 54.15 -17.78 -33.94
C GLY A 190 54.72 -16.62 -34.77
N ARG A 191 53.89 -15.82 -35.46
CA ARG A 191 54.39 -14.65 -36.21
C ARG A 191 54.51 -13.43 -35.30
N HIS A 192 55.65 -13.29 -34.62
CA HIS A 192 56.12 -11.99 -34.16
C HIS A 192 56.39 -11.10 -35.39
N LYS A 193 55.69 -9.97 -35.49
CA LYS A 193 55.97 -8.93 -36.49
C LYS A 193 57.35 -8.33 -36.15
N LYS A 194 58.37 -8.62 -36.96
CA LYS A 194 59.62 -7.83 -36.96
C LYS A 194 59.24 -6.39 -37.32
N ILE A 195 59.57 -5.47 -36.44
CA ILE A 195 59.60 -4.05 -36.75
C ILE A 195 60.93 -3.84 -37.45
N ASP A 196 60.91 -3.44 -38.71
CA ASP A 196 62.11 -3.13 -39.47
C ASP A 196 62.64 -1.78 -39.01
N ASP A 197 63.81 -1.79 -38.37
CA ASP A 197 64.65 -0.62 -38.12
C ASP A 197 65.22 -0.14 -39.45
N SER A 198 64.48 0.68 -40.17
CA SER A 198 65.06 1.58 -41.16
C SER A 198 64.27 2.86 -41.20
N LEU A 199 64.69 3.82 -40.38
CA LEU A 199 64.80 5.24 -40.73
C LEU A 199 65.23 6.04 -39.47
N PHE A 200 66.27 6.85 -39.67
CA PHE A 200 66.79 7.93 -38.82
C PHE A 200 67.93 7.61 -37.83
N PHE A 201 69.13 7.37 -38.38
CA PHE A 201 70.29 8.20 -38.00
C PHE A 201 70.50 9.27 -39.10
N ASN A 202 70.68 10.51 -38.66
CA ASN A 202 70.86 11.73 -39.47
C ASN A 202 72.30 11.88 -39.99
N VAL A 203 72.46 12.79 -40.97
CA VAL A 203 73.70 13.40 -41.51
C VAL A 203 74.36 12.67 -42.67
#